data_AF-A0A9Q0HRL8-F1
#
_entry.id   AF-A0A9Q0HRL8-F1
#
_cell.length_a   1.000
_cell.length_b   1.000
_cell.length_c   1.000
_cell.angle_alpha   90.00
_cell.angle_beta   90.00
_cell.angle_gamma   90.00
#
_symmetry.space_group_name_H-M   'P 1'
#
loop_
_entity.id
_entity.type
_entity.pdbx_description
1 polymer ?
#
loop_
_entity_poly.entity_id
_entity_poly.type
_entity_poly.pdbx_seq_one_letter_code
_entity_poly.pdbx_strand_id
1 'polypeptide(L)'
;MPRPVLWYSLYYCSLLVSRVSRVAAGSKSAMETVETLVAHIQALTKPEDLAQLQSLLKQSQSDEALRSQAPHLAPLLAELDPSKHSLGYLYLLDTYLSSSISREQLAAFLPSIAHFLNTCSAYHIRFASDKFVSVCRCFKDQLMRQQTPIQGIIPFRSAVHKLQNSSEQLTTLHSDFLLLCLLAKCYKPSLSVLENDIFEAENPKDLFLFYYYGGMIYIGLKRFSKALECLHNVFTSPMPNLNAIAIEAYKKYILVSLIHSGQVPPFPKYTSATAQRNLKNYAQAYLDLTTVYATGKHSEIEACIQQHIEKFQSDNNLGLVKQVLSSLSKRNIQRLTQTYLTLSLQDISNSVQLNGSKEAELHVLHMIQDGEIHATINQKDGMVIFHEDPEEYKTCQMVNQMDLSIQRLMSLSKKLTAIDEHISCDPAYLTKIGRERTRYELDDFDSVPPKYL
;
A
#
# COMPACT_ATOMS: atom_id res chain seq x y z
N MET A 1 35.20 7.31 -0.30
CA MET A 1 34.37 6.49 0.62
C MET A 1 33.78 7.40 1.70
N PRO A 2 32.45 7.54 1.73
CA PRO A 2 31.75 7.58 3.02
C PRO A 2 30.51 6.69 3.02
N ARG A 3 30.17 6.16 4.20
CA ARG A 3 29.06 5.25 4.49
C ARG A 3 27.71 6.01 4.54
N PRO A 4 26.58 5.39 4.21
CA PRO A 4 25.27 6.04 4.28
C PRO A 4 24.79 6.14 5.74
N VAL A 5 24.61 7.38 6.19
CA VAL A 5 23.91 7.75 7.43
C VAL A 5 22.42 7.77 7.13
N LEU A 6 21.70 6.69 7.44
CA LEU A 6 20.23 6.66 7.50
C LEU A 6 19.67 5.55 8.41
N TRP A 7 20.45 5.14 9.41
CA TRP A 7 19.97 4.39 10.57
C TRP A 7 20.26 5.25 11.78
N TYR A 8 19.30 6.05 12.24
CA TYR A 8 19.19 6.65 13.59
C TYR A 8 18.23 7.85 13.52
N SER A 9 16.92 7.59 13.46
CA SER A 9 15.89 8.54 13.93
C SER A 9 14.53 7.85 14.14
N LEU A 10 14.55 6.74 14.89
CA LEU A 10 13.35 6.12 15.48
C LEU A 10 13.58 5.66 16.94
N TYR A 11 14.63 6.19 17.58
CA TYR A 11 14.90 6.02 19.01
C TYR A 11 14.90 7.41 19.64
N TYR A 12 13.72 7.95 19.94
CA TYR A 12 13.47 8.97 20.98
C TYR A 12 11.99 9.36 20.94
N CYS A 13 11.13 8.47 21.45
CA CYS A 13 9.80 8.86 21.95
C CYS A 13 9.29 7.83 22.96
N SER A 14 10.12 7.52 23.96
CA SER A 14 9.77 6.67 25.10
C SER A 14 10.22 7.36 26.39
N LEU A 15 9.60 8.49 26.73
CA LEU A 15 9.72 9.15 28.02
C LEU A 15 8.62 10.20 28.14
N LEU A 16 7.42 9.78 28.54
CA LEU A 16 6.42 10.58 29.28
C LEU A 16 5.10 9.80 29.46
N VAL A 17 5.11 8.75 30.27
CA VAL A 17 3.98 8.40 31.15
C VAL A 17 4.56 7.82 32.44
N SER A 18 4.93 8.71 33.36
CA SER A 18 5.15 8.31 34.76
C SER A 18 4.21 9.16 35.61
N ARG A 19 3.07 8.57 35.97
CA ARG A 19 2.23 8.93 37.11
C ARG A 19 1.22 7.81 37.31
N VAL A 20 1.63 6.81 38.09
CA VAL A 20 0.70 5.86 38.73
C VAL A 20 0.58 6.27 40.19
N SER A 21 -0.66 6.52 40.57
CA SER A 21 -1.12 6.83 41.92
C SER A 21 -0.77 5.70 42.91
N ARG A 22 -0.20 6.07 44.06
CA ARG A 22 -0.20 5.22 45.25
C ARG A 22 -1.58 5.29 45.90
N VAL A 23 -2.27 4.17 46.01
CA VAL A 23 -3.11 3.82 47.18
C VAL A 23 -3.01 2.31 47.38
N ALA A 24 -2.74 1.92 48.62
CA ALA A 24 -2.61 0.55 49.09
C ALA A 24 -3.96 -0.12 49.31
N ALA A 25 -4.04 -1.44 49.11
CA ALA A 25 -4.74 -2.39 49.99
C ALA A 25 -4.43 -3.81 49.55
N GLY A 26 -4.01 -4.65 50.52
CA GLY A 26 -3.57 -6.00 50.26
C GLY A 26 -4.69 -6.98 49.90
N SER A 27 -4.38 -7.88 48.99
CA SER A 27 -4.67 -9.30 49.14
C SER A 27 -3.53 -10.05 48.46
N LYS A 28 -2.84 -10.92 49.21
CA LYS A 28 -1.86 -11.85 48.63
C LYS A 28 -2.65 -12.90 47.86
N SER A 29 -2.87 -12.70 46.56
CA SER A 29 -3.32 -13.79 45.70
C SER A 29 -2.14 -14.74 45.50
N ALA A 30 -2.37 -16.03 45.68
CA ALA A 30 -1.35 -17.05 45.52
C ALA A 30 -0.66 -16.93 44.14
N MET A 31 0.66 -17.12 44.12
CA MET A 31 1.44 -17.30 42.89
C MET A 31 0.81 -18.44 42.08
N GLU A 32 0.13 -18.13 40.98
CA GLU A 32 -0.12 -19.12 39.94
C GLU A 32 1.22 -19.45 39.29
N THR A 33 1.64 -20.71 39.38
CA THR A 33 2.88 -21.15 38.71
C THR A 33 2.64 -21.15 37.19
N VAL A 34 3.71 -21.01 36.40
CA VAL A 34 3.59 -20.98 34.93
C VAL A 34 2.94 -22.27 34.40
N GLU A 35 3.16 -23.39 35.08
CA GLU A 35 2.53 -24.69 34.80
C GLU A 35 1.02 -24.68 35.04
N THR A 36 0.53 -24.02 36.09
CA THR A 36 -0.91 -23.87 36.30
C THR A 36 -1.52 -23.00 35.20
N LEU A 37 -0.81 -21.98 34.71
CA LEU A 37 -1.28 -21.16 33.60
C LEU A 37 -1.44 -21.98 32.31
N VAL A 38 -0.49 -22.88 32.01
CA VAL A 38 -0.59 -23.80 30.86
C VAL A 38 -1.79 -24.74 31.00
N ALA A 39 -2.03 -25.30 32.19
CA ALA A 39 -3.19 -26.14 32.45
C ALA A 39 -4.51 -25.38 32.24
N HIS A 40 -4.60 -24.12 32.69
CA HIS A 40 -5.78 -23.27 32.44
C HIS A 40 -5.96 -22.96 30.95
N ILE A 41 -4.88 -22.71 30.20
CA ILE A 41 -4.96 -22.50 28.74
C ILE A 41 -5.51 -23.75 28.04
N GLN A 42 -5.04 -24.94 28.42
CA GLN A 42 -5.52 -26.20 27.85
C GLN A 42 -6.98 -26.50 28.23
N ALA A 43 -7.40 -26.13 29.45
CA ALA A 43 -8.77 -26.33 29.91
C ALA A 43 -9.77 -25.37 29.24
N LEU A 44 -9.40 -24.09 29.07
CA LEU A 44 -10.28 -23.01 28.61
C LEU A 44 -10.14 -22.74 27.10
N THR A 45 -10.25 -23.79 26.29
CA THR A 45 -10.06 -23.70 24.83
C THR A 45 -11.36 -23.48 24.06
N LYS A 46 -12.52 -23.59 24.73
CA LYS A 46 -13.83 -23.45 24.08
C LYS A 46 -14.18 -21.97 23.84
N PRO A 47 -14.98 -21.64 22.80
CA PRO A 47 -15.35 -20.25 22.48
C PRO A 47 -15.99 -19.49 23.64
N GLU A 48 -16.82 -20.17 24.44
CA GLU A 48 -17.53 -19.62 25.59
C GLU A 48 -16.59 -19.18 26.72
N ASP A 49 -15.45 -19.87 26.84
CA ASP A 49 -14.47 -19.65 27.91
C ASP A 49 -13.39 -18.62 27.53
N LEU A 50 -13.33 -18.18 26.27
CA LEU A 50 -12.25 -17.31 25.77
C LEU A 50 -12.20 -15.94 26.44
N ALA A 51 -13.35 -15.38 26.80
CA ALA A 51 -13.40 -14.11 27.52
C ALA A 51 -12.80 -14.23 28.94
N GLN A 52 -13.07 -15.36 29.61
CA GLN A 52 -12.48 -15.69 30.90
C GLN A 52 -10.98 -15.98 30.76
N LEU A 53 -10.57 -16.73 29.73
CA LEU A 53 -9.16 -16.95 29.45
C LEU A 53 -8.42 -15.63 29.20
N GLN A 54 -9.02 -14.70 28.44
CA GLN A 54 -8.41 -13.40 28.17
C GLN A 54 -8.23 -12.57 29.44
N SER A 55 -9.19 -12.57 30.37
CA SER A 55 -9.06 -11.83 31.62
C SER A 55 -7.95 -12.39 32.50
N LEU A 56 -7.84 -13.72 32.61
CA LEU A 56 -6.75 -14.41 33.31
C LEU A 56 -5.39 -14.09 32.69
N LEU A 57 -5.27 -14.15 31.36
CA LEU A 57 -4.01 -13.85 30.65
C LEU A 57 -3.60 -12.37 30.77
N LYS A 58 -4.56 -11.45 30.81
CA LYS A 58 -4.26 -10.02 31.06
C LYS A 58 -3.75 -9.79 32.47
N GLN A 59 -4.31 -10.47 33.46
CA GLN A 59 -3.85 -10.40 34.85
C GLN A 59 -2.44 -10.97 34.99
N SER A 60 -2.18 -12.16 34.44
CA SER A 60 -0.88 -12.82 34.52
C SER A 60 0.23 -12.05 33.76
N GLN A 61 -0.07 -11.41 32.63
CA GLN A 61 0.91 -10.61 31.89
C GLN A 61 1.40 -9.35 32.64
N SER A 62 0.61 -8.88 33.61
CA SER A 62 0.99 -7.76 34.49
C SER A 62 1.95 -8.16 35.62
N ASP A 63 2.13 -9.46 35.83
CA ASP A 63 3.01 -9.99 36.86
C ASP A 63 4.48 -9.98 36.39
N GLU A 64 5.34 -9.27 37.12
CA GLU A 64 6.78 -9.23 36.86
C GLU A 64 7.44 -10.62 36.98
N ALA A 65 6.86 -11.52 37.77
CA ALA A 65 7.36 -12.88 37.95
C ALA A 65 7.41 -13.67 36.64
N LEU A 66 6.38 -13.57 35.79
CA LEU A 66 6.33 -14.26 34.50
C LEU A 66 7.38 -13.76 33.51
N ARG A 67 7.67 -12.45 33.51
CA ARG A 67 8.71 -11.86 32.66
C ARG A 67 10.11 -12.29 33.08
N SER A 68 10.34 -12.45 34.38
CA SER A 68 11.62 -12.93 34.91
C SER A 68 11.94 -14.39 34.55
N GLN A 69 10.91 -15.18 34.17
CA GLN A 69 11.05 -16.59 33.80
C GLN A 69 11.05 -16.85 32.29
N ALA A 70 11.35 -15.82 31.48
CA ALA A 70 11.39 -15.90 30.02
C ALA A 70 12.06 -17.16 29.42
N PRO A 71 13.23 -17.66 29.88
CA PRO A 71 13.84 -18.86 29.30
C PRO A 71 13.01 -20.14 29.51
N HIS A 72 12.14 -20.19 30.53
CA HIS A 72 11.26 -21.33 30.79
C HIS A 72 9.97 -21.30 29.95
N LEU A 73 9.66 -20.17 29.27
CA LEU A 73 8.46 -20.06 28.44
C LEU A 73 8.60 -20.79 27.09
N ALA A 74 9.81 -20.90 26.53
CA ALA A 74 10.02 -21.53 25.22
C ALA A 74 9.68 -23.04 25.20
N PRO A 75 10.07 -23.86 26.21
CA PRO A 75 9.61 -25.24 26.32
C PRO A 75 8.10 -25.36 26.49
N LEU A 76 7.47 -24.48 27.27
CA LEU A 76 6.02 -24.50 27.51
C LEU A 76 5.20 -24.19 26.26
N LEU A 77 5.72 -23.32 25.38
CA LEU A 77 5.12 -23.09 24.07
C LEU A 77 5.12 -24.38 23.21
N ALA A 78 6.06 -25.30 23.41
CA ALA A 78 6.08 -26.58 22.69
C ALA A 78 4.98 -27.55 23.15
N GLU A 79 4.45 -27.39 24.36
CA GLU A 79 3.34 -28.20 24.89
C GLU A 79 1.97 -27.72 24.40
N LEU A 80 1.90 -26.51 23.83
CA LEU A 80 0.67 -25.89 23.37
C LEU A 80 0.52 -26.05 21.85
N ASP A 81 -0.60 -26.64 21.42
CA ASP A 81 -1.04 -26.62 20.02
C ASP A 81 -1.33 -25.17 19.53
N PRO A 82 -0.58 -24.65 18.54
CA PRO A 82 -0.76 -23.29 18.00
C PRO A 82 -2.15 -22.99 17.44
N SER A 83 -2.86 -24.00 16.93
CA SER A 83 -4.18 -23.86 16.31
C SER A 83 -5.32 -23.89 17.31
N LYS A 84 -5.21 -24.73 18.34
CA LYS A 84 -6.22 -24.87 19.40
C LYS A 84 -6.03 -23.82 20.49
N HIS A 85 -4.81 -23.67 21.00
CA HIS A 85 -4.50 -22.80 22.13
C HIS A 85 -4.01 -21.41 21.70
N SER A 86 -4.42 -20.92 20.51
CA SER A 86 -3.81 -19.74 19.90
C SER A 86 -3.82 -18.49 20.77
N LEU A 87 -4.87 -18.27 21.58
CA LEU A 87 -4.97 -17.10 22.45
C LEU A 87 -3.92 -17.17 23.58
N GLY A 88 -3.84 -18.29 24.30
CA GLY A 88 -2.82 -18.50 25.33
C GLY A 88 -1.40 -18.49 24.76
N TYR A 89 -1.20 -19.18 23.64
CA TYR A 89 0.07 -19.18 22.91
C TYR A 89 0.49 -17.76 22.52
N LEU A 90 -0.43 -16.92 22.04
CA LEU A 90 -0.15 -15.53 21.67
C LEU A 90 0.32 -14.69 22.86
N TYR A 91 -0.34 -14.81 24.02
CA TYR A 91 0.05 -14.06 25.22
C TYR A 91 1.42 -14.50 25.73
N LEU A 92 1.66 -15.82 25.82
CA LEU A 92 2.96 -16.34 26.23
C LEU A 92 4.06 -15.94 25.26
N LEU A 93 3.78 -15.98 23.94
CA LEU A 93 4.71 -15.54 22.92
C LEU A 93 5.02 -14.04 23.01
N ASP A 94 4.00 -13.18 23.17
CA ASP A 94 4.19 -11.74 23.35
C ASP A 94 5.00 -11.44 24.63
N THR A 95 4.76 -12.16 25.73
CA THR A 95 5.57 -12.02 26.95
C THR A 95 7.00 -12.49 26.77
N TYR A 96 7.21 -13.61 26.06
CA TYR A 96 8.55 -14.09 25.72
C TYR A 96 9.26 -12.99 24.92
N LEU A 97 8.70 -12.54 23.80
CA LEU A 97 9.30 -11.52 22.94
C LEU A 97 9.51 -10.16 23.61
N SER A 98 8.72 -9.83 24.63
CA SER A 98 8.86 -8.59 25.41
C SER A 98 9.92 -8.68 26.52
N SER A 99 10.40 -9.89 26.83
CA SER A 99 11.40 -10.13 27.89
C SER A 99 12.83 -9.99 27.38
N SER A 100 13.79 -9.84 28.29
CA SER A 100 15.22 -9.71 27.95
C SER A 100 15.82 -11.05 27.51
N ILE A 101 15.63 -11.40 26.24
CA ILE A 101 16.14 -12.64 25.63
C ILE A 101 17.40 -12.35 24.81
N SER A 102 18.34 -13.30 24.76
CA SER A 102 19.53 -13.17 23.93
C SER A 102 19.17 -13.16 22.43
N ARG A 103 20.03 -12.56 21.62
CA ARG A 103 19.81 -12.47 20.18
C ARG A 103 19.80 -13.84 19.52
N GLU A 104 20.67 -14.75 19.96
CA GLU A 104 20.76 -16.11 19.42
C GLU A 104 19.51 -16.91 19.73
N GLN A 105 18.96 -16.76 20.94
CA GLN A 105 17.73 -17.42 21.36
C GLN A 105 16.52 -16.96 20.53
N LEU A 106 16.36 -15.64 20.32
CA LEU A 106 15.30 -15.11 19.46
C LEU A 106 15.44 -15.59 18.02
N ALA A 107 16.66 -15.63 17.48
CA ALA A 107 16.93 -16.13 16.14
C ALA A 107 16.56 -17.61 15.98
N ALA A 108 16.91 -18.45 16.96
CA ALA A 108 16.57 -19.86 16.99
C ALA A 108 15.06 -20.10 17.09
N PHE A 109 14.31 -19.16 17.69
CA PHE A 109 12.87 -19.27 17.88
C PHE A 109 12.03 -18.75 16.69
N LEU A 110 12.64 -18.08 15.70
CA LEU A 110 11.94 -17.56 14.53
C LEU A 110 11.09 -18.60 13.77
N PRO A 111 11.54 -19.84 13.54
CA PRO A 111 10.72 -20.87 12.89
C PRO A 111 9.43 -21.17 13.66
N SER A 112 9.48 -21.17 14.99
CA SER A 112 8.30 -21.37 15.85
C SER A 112 7.30 -20.23 15.72
N ILE A 113 7.79 -18.99 15.62
CA ILE A 113 6.94 -17.81 15.37
C ILE A 113 6.29 -17.92 13.99
N ALA A 114 7.07 -18.24 12.95
CA ALA A 114 6.56 -18.42 11.60
C ALA A 114 5.50 -19.54 11.53
N HIS A 115 5.74 -20.66 12.22
CA HIS A 115 4.78 -21.75 12.35
C HIS A 115 3.48 -21.30 13.00
N PHE A 116 3.56 -20.55 14.11
CA PHE A 116 2.38 -19.99 14.78
C PHE A 116 1.57 -19.07 13.86
N LEU A 117 2.20 -18.12 13.16
CA LEU A 117 1.50 -17.20 12.23
C LEU A 117 0.76 -17.97 11.11
N ASN A 118 1.33 -19.09 10.65
CA ASN A 118 0.72 -19.93 9.62
C ASN A 118 -0.43 -20.80 10.17
N THR A 119 -0.39 -21.23 11.43
CA THR A 119 -1.33 -22.24 11.99
C THR A 119 -2.38 -21.70 12.95
N CYS A 120 -2.17 -20.52 13.56
CA CYS A 120 -3.06 -19.96 14.56
C CYS A 120 -4.51 -19.76 14.07
N SER A 121 -5.47 -19.84 15.00
CA SER A 121 -6.88 -19.57 14.74
C SER A 121 -7.14 -18.06 14.55
N ALA A 122 -7.76 -17.69 13.43
CA ALA A 122 -8.17 -16.31 13.15
C ALA A 122 -9.12 -15.76 14.22
N TYR A 123 -10.05 -16.60 14.71
CA TYR A 123 -11.00 -16.21 15.75
C TYR A 123 -10.28 -15.82 17.05
N HIS A 124 -9.35 -16.65 17.52
CA HIS A 124 -8.61 -16.41 18.76
C HIS A 124 -7.70 -15.18 18.71
N ILE A 125 -6.98 -14.97 17.61
CA ILE A 125 -6.06 -13.82 17.51
C ILE A 125 -6.80 -12.49 17.44
N ARG A 126 -8.03 -12.46 16.92
CA ARG A 126 -8.85 -11.24 16.84
C ARG A 126 -9.31 -10.75 18.22
N PHE A 127 -9.41 -11.62 19.23
CA PHE A 127 -9.65 -11.20 20.63
C PHE A 127 -8.48 -10.38 21.21
N ALA A 128 -7.28 -10.52 20.67
CA ALA A 128 -6.07 -9.84 21.12
C ALA A 128 -5.23 -9.33 19.93
N SER A 129 -5.88 -8.60 19.01
CA SER A 129 -5.28 -8.08 17.78
C SER A 129 -4.00 -7.27 18.03
N ASP A 130 -3.98 -6.40 19.04
CA ASP A 130 -2.82 -5.60 19.41
C ASP A 130 -1.58 -6.45 19.74
N LYS A 131 -1.80 -7.57 20.44
CA LYS A 131 -0.74 -8.52 20.79
C LYS A 131 -0.25 -9.28 19.57
N PHE A 132 -1.18 -9.68 18.69
CA PHE A 132 -0.83 -10.33 17.43
C PHE A 132 0.01 -9.42 16.54
N VAL A 133 -0.34 -8.13 16.45
CA VAL A 133 0.43 -7.12 15.71
C VAL A 133 1.82 -6.90 16.34
N SER A 134 1.92 -6.87 17.68
CA SER A 134 3.19 -6.79 18.42
C SER A 134 4.14 -7.95 18.04
N VAL A 135 3.65 -9.19 18.11
CA VAL A 135 4.40 -10.40 17.73
C VAL A 135 4.86 -10.33 16.26
N CYS A 136 3.95 -9.97 15.34
CA CYS A 136 4.28 -9.84 13.92
C CYS A 136 5.38 -8.80 13.68
N ARG A 137 5.31 -7.64 14.33
CA ARG A 137 6.32 -6.57 14.20
C ARG A 137 7.67 -7.02 14.74
N CYS A 138 7.70 -7.69 15.90
CA CYS A 138 8.94 -8.27 16.43
C CYS A 138 9.55 -9.28 15.45
N PHE A 139 8.72 -10.18 14.89
CA PHE A 139 9.15 -11.14 13.87
C PHE A 139 9.76 -10.45 12.64
N LYS A 140 9.07 -9.44 12.08
CA LYS A 140 9.58 -8.62 10.98
C LYS A 140 10.92 -7.97 11.32
N ASP A 141 11.02 -7.32 12.47
CA ASP A 141 12.24 -6.61 12.86
C ASP A 141 13.44 -7.56 12.96
N GLN A 142 13.24 -8.80 13.42
CA GLN A 142 14.30 -9.82 13.41
C GLN A 142 14.68 -10.24 11.99
N LEU A 143 13.71 -10.46 11.10
CA LEU A 143 14.00 -10.75 9.69
C LEU A 143 14.77 -9.60 9.00
N MET A 144 14.46 -8.34 9.35
CA MET A 144 15.17 -7.18 8.83
C MET A 144 16.62 -7.15 9.31
N ARG A 145 16.84 -7.46 10.61
CA ARG A 145 18.20 -7.54 11.17
C ARG A 145 19.03 -8.67 10.56
N GLN A 146 18.41 -9.82 10.27
CA GLN A 146 19.07 -10.96 9.63
C GLN A 146 19.19 -10.82 8.10
N GLN A 147 18.62 -9.76 7.51
CA GLN A 147 18.58 -9.53 6.07
C GLN A 147 17.90 -10.67 5.29
N THR A 148 16.91 -11.34 5.90
CA THR A 148 16.15 -12.45 5.31
C THR A 148 14.65 -12.14 5.15
N PRO A 149 14.25 -11.01 4.52
CA PRO A 149 12.85 -10.58 4.39
C PRO A 149 11.95 -11.64 3.71
N ILE A 150 12.52 -12.47 2.84
CA ILE A 150 11.81 -13.49 2.07
C ILE A 150 11.11 -14.53 2.97
N GLN A 151 11.69 -14.85 4.13
CA GLN A 151 11.11 -15.82 5.07
C GLN A 151 9.81 -15.31 5.70
N GLY A 152 9.62 -13.99 5.73
CA GLY A 152 8.42 -13.36 6.30
C GLY A 152 7.21 -13.36 5.37
N ILE A 153 7.39 -13.57 4.06
CA ILE A 153 6.31 -13.39 3.07
C ILE A 153 5.12 -14.32 3.34
N ILE A 154 5.35 -15.62 3.51
CA ILE A 154 4.27 -16.59 3.74
C ILE A 154 3.59 -16.36 5.10
N PRO A 155 4.34 -16.26 6.23
CA PRO A 155 3.77 -15.95 7.54
C PRO A 155 2.96 -14.66 7.57
N PHE A 156 3.47 -13.57 6.97
CA PHE A 156 2.76 -12.29 6.94
C PHE A 156 1.52 -12.33 6.07
N ARG A 157 1.56 -13.02 4.93
CA ARG A 157 0.36 -13.21 4.11
C ARG A 157 -0.72 -13.92 4.91
N SER A 158 -0.38 -15.01 5.62
CA SER A 158 -1.30 -15.69 6.53
C SER A 158 -1.83 -14.76 7.62
N ALA A 159 -0.93 -14.01 8.29
CA ALA A 159 -1.28 -13.09 9.36
C ALA A 159 -2.26 -11.99 8.91
N VAL A 160 -2.06 -11.39 7.74
CA VAL A 160 -2.97 -10.39 7.15
C VAL A 160 -4.36 -10.99 6.95
N HIS A 161 -4.45 -12.17 6.33
CA HIS A 161 -5.74 -12.81 6.04
C HIS A 161 -6.49 -13.25 7.30
N LYS A 162 -5.77 -13.62 8.37
CA LYS A 162 -6.38 -14.00 9.64
C LYS A 162 -6.83 -12.80 10.46
N LEU A 163 -6.08 -11.69 10.41
CA LEU A 163 -6.39 -10.48 11.17
C LEU A 163 -7.57 -9.70 10.58
N GLN A 164 -7.69 -9.65 9.24
CA GLN A 164 -8.76 -8.90 8.57
C GLN A 164 -10.14 -9.52 8.86
N ASN A 165 -11.16 -8.71 9.17
CA ASN A 165 -12.54 -9.21 9.30
C ASN A 165 -13.21 -9.44 7.95
N SER A 166 -12.89 -8.59 6.98
CA SER A 166 -13.29 -8.67 5.57
C SER A 166 -12.07 -8.40 4.68
N SER A 167 -12.13 -8.78 3.41
CA SER A 167 -11.08 -8.43 2.41
C SER A 167 -11.04 -6.94 2.08
N GLU A 168 -12.03 -6.18 2.54
CA GLU A 168 -12.21 -4.76 2.29
C GLU A 168 -11.54 -3.88 3.36
N GLN A 169 -11.08 -4.48 4.45
CA GLN A 169 -10.48 -3.80 5.60
C GLN A 169 -8.96 -3.75 5.49
N LEU A 170 -8.39 -2.55 5.54
CA LEU A 170 -6.96 -2.34 5.66
C LEU A 170 -6.51 -2.54 7.10
N THR A 171 -5.75 -3.61 7.34
CA THR A 171 -5.08 -3.84 8.62
C THR A 171 -3.67 -3.25 8.65
N THR A 172 -3.16 -2.96 9.84
CA THR A 172 -1.79 -2.46 10.07
C THR A 172 -0.69 -3.37 9.50
N LEU A 173 -0.97 -4.68 9.32
CA LEU A 173 -0.02 -5.67 8.80
C LEU A 173 0.13 -5.63 7.27
N HIS A 174 -0.79 -4.98 6.55
CA HIS A 174 -0.73 -4.87 5.09
C HIS A 174 0.54 -4.14 4.64
N SER A 175 0.82 -2.98 5.23
CA SER A 175 2.01 -2.18 4.90
C SER A 175 3.31 -2.95 5.20
N ASP A 176 3.35 -3.67 6.32
CA ASP A 176 4.49 -4.50 6.71
C ASP A 176 4.71 -5.68 5.74
N PHE A 177 3.63 -6.35 5.31
CA PHE A 177 3.70 -7.42 4.31
C PHE A 177 4.23 -6.92 2.96
N LEU A 178 3.75 -5.76 2.49
CA LEU A 178 4.23 -5.17 1.23
C LEU A 178 5.70 -4.76 1.33
N LEU A 179 6.13 -4.22 2.47
CA LEU A 179 7.54 -3.89 2.73
C LEU A 179 8.43 -5.12 2.63
N LEU A 180 8.02 -6.26 3.21
CA LEU A 180 8.75 -7.52 3.10
C LEU A 180 8.87 -7.98 1.64
N CYS A 181 7.78 -7.92 0.87
CA CYS A 181 7.79 -8.27 -0.55
C CYS A 181 8.74 -7.38 -1.36
N LEU A 182 8.75 -6.07 -1.07
CA LEU A 182 9.60 -5.09 -1.73
C LEU A 182 11.09 -5.35 -1.45
N LEU A 183 11.45 -5.56 -0.19
CA LEU A 183 12.84 -5.81 0.22
C LEU A 183 13.36 -7.17 -0.26
N ALA A 184 12.49 -8.19 -0.28
CA ALA A 184 12.81 -9.50 -0.84
C ALA A 184 12.84 -9.51 -2.38
N LYS A 185 12.44 -8.42 -3.05
CA LYS A 185 12.25 -8.33 -4.51
C LYS A 185 11.33 -9.43 -5.06
N CYS A 186 10.39 -9.90 -4.24
CA CYS A 186 9.43 -10.95 -4.59
C CYS A 186 8.02 -10.34 -4.60
N TYR A 187 7.62 -9.82 -5.75
CA TYR A 187 6.41 -9.00 -5.88
C TYR A 187 5.13 -9.83 -6.07
N LYS A 188 5.22 -11.00 -6.73
CA LYS A 188 4.05 -11.80 -7.09
C LYS A 188 3.11 -12.15 -5.91
N PRO A 189 3.62 -12.50 -4.72
CA PRO A 189 2.76 -12.78 -3.55
C PRO A 189 1.94 -11.59 -3.07
N SER A 190 2.39 -10.35 -3.33
CA SER A 190 1.68 -9.14 -2.87
C SER A 190 0.37 -8.87 -3.63
N LEU A 191 0.23 -9.41 -4.84
CA LEU A 191 -0.94 -9.20 -5.69
C LEU A 191 -2.23 -9.71 -5.05
N SER A 192 -2.16 -10.77 -4.23
CA SER A 192 -3.34 -11.30 -3.53
C SER A 192 -3.97 -10.32 -2.54
N VAL A 193 -3.22 -9.28 -2.16
CA VAL A 193 -3.67 -8.23 -1.25
C VAL A 193 -3.91 -6.92 -2.00
N LEU A 194 -3.04 -6.58 -2.97
CA LEU A 194 -3.15 -5.35 -3.76
C LEU A 194 -4.28 -5.35 -4.80
N GLU A 195 -4.83 -6.51 -5.15
CA GLU A 195 -5.95 -6.63 -6.10
C GLU A 195 -7.32 -6.61 -5.40
N ASN A 196 -7.36 -6.57 -4.07
CA ASN A 196 -8.59 -6.41 -3.31
C ASN A 196 -9.00 -4.93 -3.24
N ASP A 197 -10.30 -4.64 -3.37
CA ASP A 197 -10.85 -3.31 -3.19
C ASP A 197 -10.98 -3.00 -1.68
N ILE A 198 -10.19 -2.03 -1.21
CA ILE A 198 -10.15 -1.62 0.20
C ILE A 198 -11.06 -0.40 0.41
N PHE A 199 -12.02 -0.52 1.33
CA PHE A 199 -12.98 0.54 1.66
C PHE A 199 -12.81 1.07 3.09
N GLU A 200 -12.27 0.27 4.01
CA GLU A 200 -12.16 0.62 5.43
C GLU A 200 -10.70 0.74 5.84
N ALA A 201 -10.31 1.89 6.37
CA ALA A 201 -8.96 2.13 6.89
C ALA A 201 -9.02 2.96 8.17
N GLU A 202 -8.51 2.42 9.27
CA GLU A 202 -8.54 3.08 10.58
C GLU A 202 -7.38 4.07 10.75
N ASN A 203 -6.19 3.72 10.24
CA ASN A 203 -4.97 4.50 10.44
C ASN A 203 -4.49 5.14 9.12
N PRO A 204 -4.45 6.47 9.03
CA PRO A 204 -3.96 7.17 7.84
C PRO A 204 -2.53 6.80 7.44
N LYS A 205 -1.66 6.54 8.41
CA LYS A 205 -0.26 6.16 8.12
C LYS A 205 -0.19 4.83 7.38
N ASP A 206 -0.99 3.86 7.79
CA ASP A 206 -1.02 2.54 7.17
C ASP A 206 -1.58 2.62 5.75
N LEU A 207 -2.58 3.49 5.52
CA LEU A 207 -3.10 3.80 4.19
C LEU A 207 -2.02 4.37 3.25
N PHE A 208 -1.27 5.38 3.72
CA PHE A 208 -0.20 5.98 2.92
C PHE A 208 0.89 4.94 2.57
N LEU A 209 1.32 4.13 3.55
CA LEU A 209 2.35 3.11 3.33
C LEU A 209 1.86 1.98 2.42
N PHE A 210 0.61 1.55 2.59
CA PHE A 210 0.00 0.52 1.77
C PHE A 210 0.03 0.90 0.29
N TYR A 211 -0.52 2.07 -0.06
CA TYR A 211 -0.55 2.53 -1.44
C TYR A 211 0.83 2.94 -1.97
N TYR A 212 1.71 3.48 -1.13
CA TYR A 212 3.08 3.82 -1.56
C TYR A 212 3.88 2.55 -1.93
N TYR A 213 3.87 1.54 -1.07
CA TYR A 213 4.55 0.27 -1.35
C TYR A 213 3.87 -0.50 -2.48
N GLY A 214 2.54 -0.48 -2.56
CA GLY A 214 1.78 -1.02 -3.69
C GLY A 214 2.17 -0.37 -5.02
N GLY A 215 2.30 0.96 -5.04
CA GLY A 215 2.78 1.71 -6.20
C GLY A 215 4.20 1.29 -6.61
N MET A 216 5.12 1.15 -5.66
CA MET A 216 6.49 0.67 -5.94
C MET A 216 6.54 -0.77 -6.48
N ILE A 217 5.70 -1.65 -5.95
CA ILE A 217 5.56 -3.04 -6.41
C ILE A 217 5.03 -3.07 -7.85
N TYR A 218 3.97 -2.31 -8.14
CA TYR A 218 3.41 -2.22 -9.49
C TYR A 218 4.39 -1.58 -10.49
N ILE A 219 5.19 -0.59 -10.07
CA ILE A 219 6.32 -0.07 -10.85
C ILE A 219 7.31 -1.20 -11.16
N GLY A 220 7.70 -1.98 -10.15
CA GLY A 220 8.63 -3.11 -10.32
C GLY A 220 8.10 -4.20 -11.26
N LEU A 221 6.78 -4.36 -11.34
CA LEU A 221 6.08 -5.26 -12.27
C LEU A 221 5.76 -4.61 -13.63
N LYS A 222 6.19 -3.36 -13.88
CA LYS A 222 5.84 -2.54 -15.06
C LYS A 222 4.33 -2.39 -15.32
N ARG A 223 3.49 -2.55 -14.29
CA ARG A 223 2.04 -2.29 -14.34
C ARG A 223 1.77 -0.82 -14.02
N PHE A 224 2.20 0.07 -14.92
CA PHE A 224 2.23 1.51 -14.65
C PHE A 224 0.86 2.14 -14.37
N SER A 225 -0.21 1.68 -15.04
CA SER A 225 -1.58 2.16 -14.77
C SER A 225 -1.99 1.92 -13.31
N LYS A 226 -1.90 0.69 -12.80
CA LYS A 226 -2.18 0.38 -11.38
C LYS A 226 -1.23 1.10 -10.42
N ALA A 227 0.03 1.29 -10.81
CA ALA A 227 0.98 2.06 -10.00
C ALA A 227 0.55 3.52 -9.84
N LEU A 228 0.07 4.16 -10.92
CA LEU A 228 -0.43 5.53 -10.87
C LEU A 228 -1.64 5.64 -9.96
N GLU A 229 -2.61 4.72 -10.03
CA GLU A 229 -3.76 4.69 -9.13
C GLU A 229 -3.32 4.63 -7.66
N CYS A 230 -2.37 3.75 -7.32
CA CYS A 230 -1.82 3.64 -5.98
C CYS A 230 -1.14 4.94 -5.53
N LEU A 231 -0.20 5.47 -6.33
CA LEU A 231 0.54 6.68 -5.98
C LEU A 231 -0.38 7.92 -5.88
N HIS A 232 -1.39 7.98 -6.75
CA HIS A 232 -2.45 8.99 -6.73
C HIS A 232 -3.19 8.99 -5.40
N ASN A 233 -3.65 7.82 -4.97
CA ASN A 233 -4.36 7.65 -3.69
C ASN A 233 -3.53 8.13 -2.49
N VAL A 234 -2.19 8.03 -2.52
CA VAL A 234 -1.32 8.52 -1.44
C VAL A 234 -1.41 10.05 -1.30
N PHE A 235 -1.19 10.80 -2.38
CA PHE A 235 -1.10 12.26 -2.27
C PHE A 235 -2.47 12.96 -2.27
N THR A 236 -3.53 12.29 -2.74
CA THR A 236 -4.90 12.82 -2.65
C THR A 236 -5.59 12.50 -1.33
N SER A 237 -5.10 11.51 -0.59
CA SER A 237 -5.65 11.16 0.72
C SER A 237 -5.58 12.37 1.67
N PRO A 238 -6.63 12.60 2.50
CA PRO A 238 -6.66 13.72 3.42
C PRO A 238 -5.41 13.76 4.32
N MET A 239 -4.69 14.89 4.26
CA MET A 239 -3.50 15.10 5.08
C MET A 239 -3.51 16.52 5.67
N PRO A 240 -3.61 16.66 7.02
CA PRO A 240 -3.55 17.97 7.65
C PRO A 240 -2.14 18.56 7.55
N ASN A 241 -1.13 17.71 7.74
CA ASN A 241 0.28 18.05 7.62
C ASN A 241 0.91 17.26 6.48
N LEU A 242 1.90 17.88 5.82
CA LEU A 242 2.67 17.20 4.79
C LEU A 242 3.49 16.06 5.41
N ASN A 243 3.51 14.90 4.74
CA ASN A 243 4.30 13.75 5.16
C ASN A 243 5.32 13.36 4.08
N ALA A 244 6.43 12.75 4.50
CA ALA A 244 7.51 12.35 3.59
C ALA A 244 7.07 11.28 2.57
N ILE A 245 6.10 10.44 2.94
CA ILE A 245 5.58 9.36 2.08
C ILE A 245 4.89 9.96 0.84
N ALA A 246 4.06 10.99 1.03
CA ALA A 246 3.35 11.69 -0.03
C ALA A 246 4.31 12.45 -0.95
N ILE A 247 5.40 13.03 -0.41
CA ILE A 247 6.44 13.68 -1.21
C ILE A 247 7.09 12.64 -2.15
N GLU A 248 7.53 11.50 -1.61
CA GLU A 248 8.16 10.44 -2.40
C GLU A 248 7.20 9.78 -3.39
N ALA A 249 5.92 9.64 -3.01
CA ALA A 249 4.88 9.14 -3.90
C ALA A 249 4.66 10.09 -5.07
N TYR A 250 4.58 11.41 -4.83
CA TYR A 250 4.34 12.41 -5.86
C TYR A 250 5.52 12.49 -6.86
N LYS A 251 6.77 12.43 -6.39
CA LYS A 251 7.95 12.35 -7.27
C LYS A 251 7.88 11.15 -8.22
N LYS A 252 7.56 9.97 -7.68
CA LYS A 252 7.40 8.74 -8.48
C LYS A 252 6.19 8.83 -9.40
N TYR A 253 5.10 9.44 -8.96
CA TYR A 253 3.90 9.66 -9.77
C TYR A 253 4.23 10.48 -11.02
N ILE A 254 5.01 11.56 -10.88
CA ILE A 254 5.48 12.36 -12.03
C ILE A 254 6.23 11.47 -13.02
N LEU A 255 7.25 10.74 -12.55
CA LEU A 255 8.08 9.89 -13.43
C LEU A 255 7.26 8.82 -14.13
N VAL A 256 6.40 8.12 -13.40
CA VAL A 256 5.55 7.05 -13.95
C VAL A 256 4.51 7.64 -14.92
N SER A 257 3.99 8.84 -14.66
CA SER A 257 3.06 9.51 -15.59
C SER A 257 3.76 9.83 -16.90
N LEU A 258 5.00 10.33 -16.86
CA LEU A 258 5.79 10.57 -18.06
C LEU A 258 6.07 9.28 -18.85
N ILE A 259 6.37 8.17 -18.15
CA ILE A 259 6.60 6.87 -18.80
C ILE A 259 5.32 6.32 -19.43
N HIS A 260 4.17 6.43 -18.75
CA HIS A 260 2.93 5.77 -19.17
C HIS A 260 2.10 6.58 -20.16
N SER A 261 1.88 7.87 -19.88
CA SER A 261 1.00 8.74 -20.68
C SER A 261 1.76 9.89 -21.37
N GLY A 262 3.03 10.12 -21.01
CA GLY A 262 3.82 11.23 -21.51
C GLY A 262 3.41 12.60 -20.97
N GLN A 263 2.50 12.65 -19.99
CA GLN A 263 2.03 13.89 -19.37
C GLN A 263 1.64 13.66 -17.92
N VAL A 264 1.81 14.67 -17.08
CA VAL A 264 1.41 14.60 -15.67
C VAL A 264 0.02 15.22 -15.51
N PRO A 265 -1.00 14.45 -15.07
CA PRO A 265 -2.32 15.01 -14.81
C PRO A 265 -2.29 16.08 -13.70
N PRO A 266 -3.11 17.13 -13.79
CA PRO A 266 -3.24 18.09 -12.70
C PRO A 266 -3.87 17.45 -11.47
N PHE A 267 -3.65 18.06 -10.31
CA PHE A 267 -4.30 17.61 -9.07
C PHE A 267 -5.83 17.64 -9.20
N PRO A 268 -6.54 16.59 -8.74
CA PRO A 268 -7.99 16.66 -8.56
C PRO A 268 -8.39 17.79 -7.62
N LYS A 269 -9.60 18.33 -7.84
CA LYS A 269 -10.15 19.44 -7.04
C LYS A 269 -10.26 19.12 -5.54
N TYR A 270 -10.47 17.85 -5.19
CA TYR A 270 -10.58 17.38 -3.80
C TYR A 270 -9.23 17.17 -3.10
N THR A 271 -8.11 17.30 -3.81
CA THR A 271 -6.77 17.19 -3.20
C THR A 271 -6.58 18.30 -2.17
N SER A 272 -6.04 17.98 -0.99
CA SER A 272 -5.90 18.97 0.08
C SER A 272 -5.06 20.18 -0.35
N ALA A 273 -5.43 21.37 0.13
CA ALA A 273 -4.66 22.59 -0.14
C ALA A 273 -3.21 22.48 0.35
N THR A 274 -2.99 21.76 1.47
CA THR A 274 -1.66 21.45 2.01
C THR A 274 -0.82 20.67 0.99
N ALA A 275 -1.40 19.63 0.36
CA ALA A 275 -0.72 18.83 -0.65
C ALA A 275 -0.43 19.67 -1.91
N GLN A 276 -1.43 20.35 -2.45
CA GLN A 276 -1.30 21.13 -3.69
C GLN A 276 -0.23 22.24 -3.59
N ARG A 277 -0.15 22.94 -2.45
CA ARG A 277 0.81 24.02 -2.23
C ARG A 277 2.21 23.51 -1.98
N ASN A 278 2.36 22.46 -1.17
CA ASN A 278 3.69 22.08 -0.67
C ASN A 278 4.37 20.99 -1.51
N LEU A 279 3.65 20.03 -2.10
CA LEU A 279 4.28 18.91 -2.83
C LEU A 279 5.14 19.39 -4.01
N LYS A 280 4.68 20.42 -4.73
CA LYS A 280 5.43 21.01 -5.84
C LYS A 280 6.80 21.55 -5.40
N ASN A 281 6.87 22.18 -4.23
CA ASN A 281 8.11 22.76 -3.70
C ASN A 281 9.20 21.70 -3.48
N TYR A 282 8.82 20.47 -3.12
CA TYR A 282 9.76 19.35 -2.90
C TYR A 282 10.06 18.53 -4.16
N ALA A 283 9.37 18.83 -5.27
CA ALA A 283 9.45 18.09 -6.52
C ALA A 283 9.94 18.94 -7.70
N GLN A 284 10.56 20.11 -7.47
CA GLN A 284 10.94 21.04 -8.53
C GLN A 284 11.77 20.39 -9.64
N ALA A 285 12.83 19.65 -9.30
CA ALA A 285 13.65 18.93 -10.30
C ALA A 285 12.85 17.94 -11.18
N TYR A 286 11.75 17.37 -10.66
CA TYR A 286 10.86 16.47 -11.39
C TYR A 286 9.86 17.24 -12.25
N LEU A 287 9.45 18.43 -11.83
CA LEU A 287 8.62 19.34 -12.61
C LEU A 287 9.42 19.96 -13.76
N ASP A 288 10.67 20.32 -13.53
CA ASP A 288 11.59 20.78 -14.58
C ASP A 288 11.80 19.68 -15.64
N LEU A 289 11.91 18.42 -15.21
CA LEU A 289 11.94 17.29 -16.14
C LEU A 289 10.64 17.19 -16.96
N THR A 290 9.49 17.48 -16.37
CA THR A 290 8.19 17.46 -17.06
C THR A 290 8.09 18.54 -18.13
N THR A 291 8.56 19.77 -17.83
CA THR A 291 8.54 20.88 -18.79
C THR A 291 9.47 20.62 -19.97
N VAL A 292 10.66 20.08 -19.71
CA VAL A 292 11.61 19.70 -20.74
C VAL A 292 11.11 18.49 -21.55
N TYR A 293 10.45 17.52 -20.91
CA TYR A 293 9.86 16.37 -21.61
C TYR A 293 8.84 16.79 -22.67
N ALA A 294 8.09 17.87 -22.43
CA ALA A 294 7.11 18.38 -23.38
C ALA A 294 7.72 18.89 -24.70
N THR A 295 9.01 19.26 -24.72
CA THR A 295 9.70 19.73 -25.93
C THR A 295 10.00 18.60 -26.92
N GLY A 296 10.01 17.35 -26.46
CA GLY A 296 10.19 16.17 -27.31
C GLY A 296 11.64 15.87 -27.73
N LYS A 297 12.63 16.62 -27.22
CA LYS A 297 14.04 16.52 -27.65
C LYS A 297 14.88 15.72 -26.64
N HIS A 298 15.62 14.73 -27.13
CA HIS A 298 16.47 13.88 -26.26
C HIS A 298 17.57 14.68 -25.56
N SER A 299 18.26 15.58 -26.29
CA SER A 299 19.39 16.36 -25.75
C SER A 299 19.02 17.28 -24.60
N GLU A 300 17.84 17.93 -24.66
CA GLU A 300 17.38 18.82 -23.60
C GLU A 300 17.03 18.01 -22.33
N ILE A 301 16.38 16.86 -22.48
CA ILE A 301 16.05 15.97 -21.36
C ILE A 301 17.33 15.43 -20.73
N GLU A 302 18.30 14.97 -21.52
CA GLU A 302 19.60 14.52 -21.00
C GLU A 302 20.32 15.62 -20.22
N ALA A 303 20.35 16.85 -20.73
CA ALA A 303 20.94 17.98 -20.03
C ALA A 303 20.24 18.26 -18.69
N CYS A 304 18.90 18.23 -18.66
CA CYS A 304 18.11 18.38 -17.43
C CYS A 304 18.39 17.26 -16.42
N ILE A 305 18.52 16.01 -16.90
CA ILE A 305 18.85 14.86 -16.05
C ILE A 305 20.23 15.04 -15.44
N GLN A 306 21.23 15.50 -16.20
CA GLN A 306 22.58 15.74 -15.68
C GLN A 306 22.61 16.91 -14.67
N GLN A 307 21.86 17.97 -14.92
CA GLN A 307 21.74 19.10 -14.00
C GLN A 307 21.20 18.69 -12.62
N HIS A 308 20.25 17.74 -12.56
CA HIS A 308 19.62 17.29 -11.33
C HIS A 308 20.01 15.87 -10.90
N ILE A 309 21.12 15.33 -11.43
CA ILE A 309 21.48 13.91 -11.26
C ILE A 309 21.68 13.53 -9.79
N GLU A 310 22.32 14.41 -9.00
CA GLU A 310 22.55 14.19 -7.57
C GLU A 310 21.22 14.04 -6.81
N LYS A 311 20.19 14.82 -7.19
CA LYS A 311 18.88 14.76 -6.57
C LYS A 311 18.14 13.46 -6.91
N PHE A 312 18.21 13.02 -8.17
CA PHE A 312 17.61 11.76 -8.58
C PHE A 312 18.31 10.54 -7.96
N GLN A 313 19.62 10.63 -7.74
CA GLN A 313 20.39 9.61 -7.02
C GLN A 313 20.05 9.60 -5.53
N SER A 314 20.00 10.78 -4.87
CA SER A 314 19.66 10.87 -3.44
C SER A 314 18.26 10.30 -3.15
N ASP A 315 17.32 10.53 -4.07
CA ASP A 315 15.94 10.05 -3.94
C ASP A 315 15.76 8.59 -4.41
N ASN A 316 16.83 7.91 -4.83
CA ASN A 316 16.82 6.54 -5.39
C ASN A 316 15.87 6.35 -6.58
N ASN A 317 15.65 7.40 -7.38
CA ASN A 317 14.72 7.39 -8.52
C ASN A 317 15.45 7.39 -9.89
N LEU A 318 16.79 7.39 -9.92
CA LEU A 318 17.58 7.47 -11.16
C LEU A 318 17.19 6.41 -12.21
N GLY A 319 16.86 5.19 -11.78
CA GLY A 319 16.41 4.13 -12.69
C GLY A 319 15.12 4.48 -13.44
N LEU A 320 14.16 5.13 -12.76
CA LEU A 320 12.92 5.59 -13.37
C LEU A 320 13.15 6.79 -14.28
N VAL A 321 14.05 7.71 -13.90
CA VAL A 321 14.43 8.85 -14.76
C VAL A 321 15.04 8.38 -16.09
N LYS A 322 15.88 7.34 -16.06
CA LYS A 322 16.39 6.71 -17.29
C LYS A 322 15.27 6.08 -18.12
N GLN A 323 14.26 5.50 -17.47
CA GLN A 323 13.08 4.98 -18.18
C GLN A 323 12.27 6.10 -18.83
N VAL A 324 12.12 7.26 -18.18
CA VAL A 324 11.49 8.45 -18.78
C VAL A 324 12.21 8.82 -20.08
N LEU A 325 13.55 8.91 -20.06
CA LEU A 325 14.34 9.20 -21.27
C LEU A 325 14.07 8.15 -22.36
N SER A 326 14.09 6.85 -22.03
CA SER A 326 13.83 5.79 -23.02
C SER A 326 12.39 5.79 -23.57
N SER A 327 11.42 6.29 -22.79
CA SER A 327 10.02 6.36 -23.21
C SER A 327 9.76 7.46 -24.23
N LEU A 328 10.66 8.45 -24.35
CA LEU A 328 10.50 9.58 -25.26
C LEU A 328 10.41 9.14 -26.72
N SER A 329 11.28 8.21 -27.13
CA SER A 329 11.28 7.70 -28.51
C SER A 329 9.94 7.06 -28.86
N LYS A 330 9.42 6.20 -27.98
CA LYS A 330 8.10 5.58 -28.13
C LYS A 330 7.00 6.66 -28.22
N ARG A 331 7.07 7.67 -27.35
CA ARG A 331 6.08 8.75 -27.32
C ARG A 331 6.10 9.61 -28.58
N ASN A 332 7.28 9.93 -29.10
CA ASN A 332 7.42 10.69 -30.33
C ASN A 332 6.86 9.91 -31.52
N ILE A 333 7.13 8.60 -31.61
CA ILE A 333 6.53 7.73 -32.65
C ILE A 333 4.99 7.71 -32.53
N GLN A 334 4.44 7.57 -31.32
CA GLN A 334 2.98 7.65 -31.10
C GLN A 334 2.39 9.01 -31.49
N ARG A 335 3.15 10.11 -31.45
CA ARG A 335 2.68 11.42 -31.94
C ARG A 335 2.63 11.45 -33.47
N LEU A 336 3.55 10.78 -34.15
CA LEU A 336 3.56 10.70 -35.62
C LEU A 336 2.31 9.99 -36.16
N THR A 337 1.76 9.01 -35.42
CA THR A 337 0.52 8.32 -35.82
C THR A 337 -0.70 9.24 -35.83
N GLN A 338 -0.64 10.39 -35.15
CA GLN A 338 -1.73 11.38 -35.11
C GLN A 338 -1.71 12.33 -36.31
N THR A 339 -0.55 12.48 -36.97
CA THR A 339 -0.35 13.45 -38.06
C THR A 339 -0.10 12.80 -39.41
N TYR A 340 0.38 11.55 -39.43
CA TYR A 340 0.76 10.84 -40.64
C TYR A 340 -0.02 9.53 -40.76
N LEU A 341 -0.52 9.24 -41.96
CA LEU A 341 -1.02 7.92 -42.34
C LEU A 341 0.13 7.02 -42.81
N THR A 342 1.06 7.57 -43.58
CA THR A 342 2.23 6.87 -44.10
C THR A 342 3.47 7.72 -43.95
N LEU A 343 4.56 7.17 -43.42
CA LEU A 343 5.80 7.89 -43.18
C LEU A 343 7.02 6.99 -43.46
N SER A 344 8.09 7.56 -44.02
CA SER A 344 9.31 6.79 -44.29
C SER A 344 10.06 6.46 -42.99
N LEU A 345 10.75 5.32 -42.95
CA LEU A 345 11.60 4.94 -41.82
C LEU A 345 12.72 5.95 -41.57
N GLN A 346 13.21 6.61 -42.62
CA GLN A 346 14.22 7.65 -42.49
C GLN A 346 13.65 8.93 -41.83
N ASP A 347 12.43 9.33 -42.19
CA ASP A 347 11.79 10.50 -41.58
C ASP A 347 11.40 10.23 -40.11
N ILE A 348 10.98 9.00 -39.80
CA ILE A 348 10.79 8.56 -38.41
C ILE A 348 12.11 8.66 -37.64
N SER A 349 13.20 8.15 -38.22
CA SER A 349 14.53 8.26 -37.60
C SER A 349 14.94 9.72 -37.34
N ASN A 350 14.74 10.59 -38.33
CA ASN A 350 15.12 12.00 -38.24
C ASN A 350 14.27 12.76 -37.21
N SER A 351 12.96 12.51 -37.16
CA SER A 351 12.04 13.17 -36.22
C SER A 351 12.22 12.72 -34.78
N VAL A 352 12.58 11.45 -34.56
CA VAL A 352 12.77 10.86 -33.22
C VAL A 352 14.23 10.94 -32.75
N GLN A 353 15.15 11.36 -33.63
CA GLN A 353 16.61 11.45 -33.37
C GLN A 353 17.26 10.06 -33.14
N LEU A 354 16.86 9.06 -33.92
CA LEU A 354 17.46 7.71 -33.92
C LEU A 354 18.62 7.62 -34.93
N ASN A 355 19.49 6.61 -34.78
CA ASN A 355 20.68 6.40 -35.61
C ASN A 355 20.37 5.61 -36.89
N GLY A 356 19.38 6.08 -37.66
CA GLY A 356 19.06 5.59 -38.99
C GLY A 356 17.81 4.71 -39.07
N SER A 357 17.44 4.39 -40.31
CA SER A 357 16.20 3.67 -40.65
C SER A 357 16.07 2.29 -40.01
N LYS A 358 17.18 1.56 -39.81
CA LYS A 358 17.17 0.23 -39.18
C LYS A 358 16.79 0.28 -37.69
N GLU A 359 17.28 1.30 -36.98
CA GLU A 359 16.92 1.48 -35.57
C GLU A 359 15.46 1.90 -35.45
N ALA A 360 15.00 2.80 -36.31
CA ALA A 360 13.59 3.17 -36.41
C ALA A 360 12.69 1.96 -36.70
N GLU A 361 13.09 1.07 -37.62
CA GLU A 361 12.36 -0.16 -37.95
C GLU A 361 12.22 -1.08 -36.72
N LEU A 362 13.31 -1.31 -35.99
CA LEU A 362 13.29 -2.12 -34.77
C LEU A 362 12.39 -1.53 -33.68
N HIS A 363 12.43 -0.20 -33.50
CA HIS A 363 11.56 0.48 -32.53
C HIS A 363 10.08 0.34 -32.90
N VAL A 364 9.73 0.60 -34.17
CA VAL A 364 8.35 0.44 -34.66
C VAL A 364 7.89 -1.01 -34.52
N LEU A 365 8.74 -1.98 -34.84
CA LEU A 365 8.42 -3.40 -34.71
C LEU A 365 8.09 -3.79 -33.25
N HIS A 366 8.92 -3.37 -32.28
CA HIS A 366 8.65 -3.64 -30.87
C HIS A 366 7.35 -2.96 -30.40
N MET A 367 7.08 -1.73 -30.84
CA MET A 367 5.84 -1.04 -30.48
C MET A 367 4.60 -1.74 -31.05
N ILE A 368 4.68 -2.33 -32.25
CA ILE A 368 3.60 -3.16 -32.82
C ILE A 368 3.41 -4.44 -31.99
N GLN A 369 4.50 -5.11 -31.62
CA GLN A 369 4.45 -6.35 -30.81
C GLN A 369 3.88 -6.11 -29.41
N ASP A 370 4.22 -4.98 -28.79
CA ASP A 370 3.72 -4.57 -27.47
C ASP A 370 2.28 -4.05 -27.53
N GLY A 371 1.68 -3.89 -28.72
CA GLY A 371 0.34 -3.33 -28.91
C GLY A 371 0.24 -1.83 -28.62
N GLU A 372 1.36 -1.11 -28.69
CA GLU A 372 1.43 0.33 -28.40
C GLU A 372 1.04 1.21 -29.61
N ILE A 373 1.19 0.67 -30.83
CA ILE A 373 0.75 1.28 -32.09
C ILE A 373 0.20 0.21 -33.03
N HIS A 374 -0.73 0.60 -33.90
CA HIS A 374 -1.23 -0.23 -34.99
C HIS A 374 -0.59 0.25 -36.30
N ALA A 375 0.35 -0.54 -36.84
CA ALA A 375 1.08 -0.15 -38.03
C ALA A 375 1.57 -1.37 -38.83
N THR A 376 1.87 -1.18 -40.11
CA THR A 376 2.51 -2.17 -40.98
C THR A 376 3.78 -1.61 -41.60
N ILE A 377 4.86 -2.38 -41.58
CA ILE A 377 6.15 -2.00 -42.13
C ILE A 377 6.28 -2.60 -43.54
N ASN A 378 6.49 -1.75 -44.55
CA ASN A 378 6.84 -2.16 -45.90
C ASN A 378 8.35 -2.00 -46.11
N GLN A 379 9.08 -3.09 -46.00
CA GLN A 379 10.54 -3.12 -46.15
C GLN A 379 11.02 -2.81 -47.57
N LYS A 380 10.21 -3.08 -48.61
CA LYS A 380 10.61 -2.83 -50.00
C LYS A 380 10.70 -1.34 -50.28
N ASP A 381 9.72 -0.59 -49.78
CA ASP A 381 9.61 0.85 -50.01
C ASP A 381 10.21 1.68 -48.85
N GLY A 382 10.58 1.03 -47.74
CA GLY A 382 11.11 1.71 -46.55
C GLY A 382 10.08 2.58 -45.83
N MET A 383 8.80 2.21 -45.91
CA MET A 383 7.67 2.99 -45.42
C MET A 383 6.93 2.28 -44.28
N VAL A 384 6.39 3.06 -43.35
CA VAL A 384 5.49 2.60 -42.29
C VAL A 384 4.10 3.17 -42.58
N ILE A 385 3.11 2.28 -42.60
CA ILE A 385 1.69 2.63 -42.75
C ILE A 385 1.06 2.52 -41.37
N PHE A 386 0.56 3.63 -40.82
CA PHE A 386 -0.16 3.67 -39.56
C PHE A 386 -1.64 3.37 -39.81
N HIS A 387 -2.23 2.57 -38.93
CA HIS A 387 -3.63 2.17 -38.96
C HIS A 387 -4.35 2.70 -37.72
N GLU A 388 -5.67 2.78 -37.81
CA GLU A 388 -6.52 2.98 -36.63
C GLU A 388 -6.61 1.68 -35.80
N ASP A 389 -7.16 1.79 -34.59
CA ASP A 389 -7.40 0.63 -33.73
C ASP A 389 -8.28 -0.41 -34.46
N PRO A 390 -7.83 -1.66 -34.61
CA PRO A 390 -8.58 -2.70 -35.33
C PRO A 390 -9.82 -3.19 -34.57
N GLU A 391 -10.05 -2.78 -33.31
CA GLU A 391 -11.21 -3.24 -32.56
C GLU A 391 -12.52 -2.65 -33.11
N GLU A 392 -13.30 -3.52 -33.77
CA GLU A 392 -14.61 -3.18 -34.33
C GLU A 392 -15.78 -3.43 -33.35
N TYR A 393 -15.50 -3.85 -32.10
CA TYR A 393 -16.49 -4.16 -31.06
C TYR A 393 -17.42 -5.34 -31.40
N LYS A 394 -16.99 -6.24 -32.29
CA LYS A 394 -17.78 -7.39 -32.77
C LYS A 394 -17.31 -8.72 -32.21
N THR A 395 -16.20 -8.74 -31.48
CA THR A 395 -15.55 -9.96 -31.02
C THR A 395 -16.19 -10.51 -29.75
N CYS A 396 -16.17 -11.84 -29.57
CA CYS A 396 -16.57 -12.47 -28.30
C CYS A 396 -15.68 -12.00 -27.13
N GLN A 397 -14.44 -11.59 -27.40
CA GLN A 397 -13.54 -11.01 -26.40
C GLN A 397 -14.11 -9.70 -25.84
N MET A 398 -14.61 -8.82 -26.72
CA MET A 398 -15.26 -7.58 -26.28
C MET A 398 -16.52 -7.85 -25.46
N VAL A 399 -17.36 -8.82 -25.87
CA VAL A 399 -18.54 -9.23 -25.08
C VAL A 399 -18.15 -9.67 -23.67
N ASN A 400 -17.13 -10.53 -23.55
CA ASN A 400 -16.63 -10.97 -22.24
C ASN A 400 -16.10 -9.80 -21.39
N GLN A 401 -15.41 -8.84 -22.02
CA GLN A 401 -14.91 -7.65 -21.31
C GLN A 401 -16.06 -6.74 -20.83
N MET A 402 -17.12 -6.62 -21.63
CA MET A 402 -18.34 -5.91 -21.24
C MET A 402 -19.03 -6.62 -20.08
N ASP A 403 -19.20 -7.95 -20.15
CA ASP A 403 -19.80 -8.74 -19.08
C ASP A 403 -19.03 -8.61 -17.75
N LEU A 404 -17.69 -8.67 -17.79
CA LEU A 404 -16.86 -8.44 -16.60
C LEU A 404 -17.04 -7.03 -16.02
N SER A 405 -17.15 -6.03 -16.90
CA SER A 405 -17.39 -4.64 -16.49
C SER A 405 -18.78 -4.47 -15.86
N ILE A 406 -19.81 -5.09 -16.44
CA ILE A 406 -21.18 -5.10 -15.92
C ILE A 406 -21.21 -5.79 -14.54
N GLN A 407 -20.57 -6.95 -14.39
CA GLN A 407 -20.50 -7.64 -13.10
C GLN A 407 -19.84 -6.78 -12.01
N ARG A 408 -18.75 -6.08 -12.35
CA ARG A 408 -18.09 -5.14 -11.44
C ARG A 408 -18.97 -3.94 -11.08
N LEU A 409 -19.70 -3.39 -12.04
CA LEU A 409 -20.63 -2.30 -11.77
C LEU A 409 -21.80 -2.75 -10.89
N MET A 410 -22.32 -3.96 -11.11
CA MET A 410 -23.36 -4.54 -10.27
C MET A 410 -22.89 -4.77 -8.83
N SER A 411 -21.66 -5.27 -8.62
CA SER A 411 -21.12 -5.44 -7.27
C SER A 411 -20.91 -4.09 -6.56
N LEU A 412 -20.38 -3.10 -7.28
CA LEU A 412 -20.21 -1.75 -6.77
C LEU A 412 -21.55 -1.08 -6.43
N SER A 413 -22.56 -1.23 -7.27
CA SER A 413 -23.91 -0.69 -7.02
C SER A 413 -24.52 -1.29 -5.76
N LYS A 414 -24.45 -2.62 -5.57
CA LYS A 414 -24.92 -3.27 -4.34
C LYS A 414 -24.19 -2.75 -3.11
N LYS A 415 -22.87 -2.54 -3.19
CA LYS A 415 -22.09 -1.99 -2.10
C LYS A 415 -22.49 -0.56 -1.77
N LEU A 416 -22.72 0.27 -2.80
CA LEU A 416 -23.16 1.64 -2.62
C LEU A 416 -24.54 1.71 -1.94
N THR A 417 -25.47 0.83 -2.33
CA THR A 417 -26.78 0.71 -1.65
C THR A 417 -26.62 0.32 -0.18
N ALA A 418 -25.76 -0.65 0.14
CA ALA A 418 -25.50 -1.03 1.53
C ALA A 418 -24.88 0.10 2.37
N ILE A 419 -24.00 0.90 1.76
CA ILE A 419 -23.42 2.10 2.42
C ILE A 419 -24.50 3.17 2.64
N ASP A 420 -25.37 3.41 1.66
CA ASP A 420 -26.46 4.37 1.75
C ASP A 420 -27.48 3.98 2.85
N GLU A 421 -27.83 2.70 2.93
CA GLU A 421 -28.66 2.15 4.01
C GLU A 421 -28.01 2.36 5.38
N HIS A 422 -26.72 2.03 5.51
CA HIS A 422 -25.97 2.21 6.76
C HIS A 422 -25.91 3.68 7.20
N ILE A 423 -25.62 4.61 6.28
CA ILE A 423 -25.59 6.04 6.56
C ILE A 423 -26.98 6.56 6.92
N SER A 424 -28.02 6.12 6.21
CA SER A 424 -29.41 6.52 6.44
C SER A 424 -29.92 6.11 7.83
N CYS A 425 -29.41 5.01 8.36
CA CYS A 425 -29.73 4.53 9.71
C CYS A 425 -28.82 5.10 10.81
N ASP A 426 -27.76 5.86 10.48
CA ASP A 426 -26.83 6.41 11.46
C ASP A 426 -27.52 7.48 12.33
N PRO A 427 -27.57 7.32 13.68
CA PRO A 427 -28.14 8.31 14.58
C PRO A 427 -27.57 9.72 14.41
N ALA A 428 -26.27 9.85 14.09
CA ALA A 428 -25.63 11.14 13.88
C ALA A 428 -26.16 11.84 12.62
N TYR A 429 -26.39 11.06 11.56
CA TYR A 429 -26.99 11.53 10.31
C TYR A 429 -28.45 11.95 10.51
N LEU A 430 -29.25 11.08 11.14
CA LEU A 430 -30.66 11.35 11.46
C LEU A 430 -30.83 12.58 12.35
N THR A 431 -29.95 12.78 13.33
CA THR A 431 -29.97 13.97 14.19
C THR A 431 -29.69 15.25 13.41
N LYS A 432 -28.76 15.20 12.45
CA LYS A 432 -28.44 16.36 11.60
C LYS A 432 -29.59 16.70 10.65
N ILE A 433 -30.19 15.70 9.98
CA ILE A 433 -31.36 15.92 9.11
C ILE A 433 -32.56 16.41 9.91
N GLY A 434 -32.81 15.85 11.09
CA GLY A 434 -33.89 16.30 11.97
C GLY A 434 -33.76 17.78 12.35
N ARG A 435 -32.52 18.25 12.59
CA ARG A 435 -32.20 19.67 12.86
C ARG A 435 -32.27 20.56 11.62
N GLU A 436 -31.90 20.05 10.44
CA GLU A 436 -32.00 20.81 9.19
C GLU A 436 -33.45 20.92 8.70
N ARG A 437 -34.30 19.89 8.90
CA ARG A 437 -35.74 19.98 8.61
C ARG A 437 -36.44 21.03 9.47
N THR A 438 -36.08 21.15 10.75
CA THR A 438 -36.60 22.22 11.62
C THR A 438 -36.11 23.62 11.24
N ARG A 439 -35.07 23.74 10.40
CA ARG A 439 -34.50 25.02 9.96
C ARG A 439 -35.22 25.63 8.75
N TYR A 440 -36.04 24.85 8.05
CA TYR A 440 -36.77 25.26 6.84
C TYR A 440 -38.29 25.29 7.01
N GLU A 441 -38.82 25.10 8.21
CA GLU A 441 -40.24 25.23 8.50
C GLU A 441 -40.44 26.32 9.56
N LEU A 442 -40.81 27.54 9.13
CA LEU A 442 -42.05 28.24 9.55
C LEU A 442 -42.21 29.70 9.07
N ASP A 443 -41.21 30.39 8.53
CA ASP A 443 -41.36 31.83 8.17
C ASP A 443 -40.94 32.27 6.74
N ASP A 444 -40.41 31.38 5.89
CA ASP A 444 -39.89 31.78 4.55
C ASP A 444 -40.88 31.61 3.38
N PHE A 445 -42.15 31.34 3.66
CA PHE A 445 -43.23 31.37 2.66
C PHE A 445 -44.30 32.39 3.06
N ASP A 446 -44.00 33.70 2.93
CA ASP A 446 -45.02 34.71 2.65
C ASP A 446 -44.41 36.06 2.23
N SER A 447 -44.32 36.28 0.92
CA SER A 447 -44.86 37.48 0.23
C SER A 447 -44.43 37.48 -1.24
N VAL A 448 -45.39 37.23 -2.13
CA VAL A 448 -45.27 37.49 -3.56
C VAL A 448 -45.12 39.01 -3.76
N PRO A 449 -44.08 39.50 -4.47
CA PRO A 449 -43.94 40.93 -4.73
C PRO A 449 -45.08 41.46 -5.63
N PRO A 450 -45.76 42.57 -5.29
CA PRO A 450 -46.83 43.12 -6.11
C PRO A 450 -46.20 43.97 -7.22
N LYS A 451 -45.68 43.33 -8.27
CA LYS A 451 -45.25 44.03 -9.49
C LYS A 451 -45.74 43.41 -10.80
N TYR A 452 -46.70 42.50 -10.72
CA TYR A 452 -47.45 42.01 -11.87
C TYR A 452 -48.92 41.82 -11.49
N LEU A 453 -49.61 42.94 -11.24
CA LEU A 453 -51.05 43.09 -11.37
C LEU A 453 -51.31 44.40 -12.10
#